data_AF-A0A932FDW5-F1
#
_entry.id   AF-A0A932FDW5-F1
#
_cell.length_a   1.000
_cell.length_b   1.000
_cell.length_c   1.000
_cell.angle_alpha   90.00
_cell.angle_beta   90.00
_cell.angle_gamma   90.00
#
_symmetry.space_group_name_H-M   'P 1'
#
loop_
_entity.id
_entity.type
_entity.pdbx_description
1 polymer ?
#
loop_
_entity_poly.entity_id
_entity_poly.type
_entity_poly.pdbx_seq_one_letter_code
_entity_poly.pdbx_strand_id
1 'polypeptide(L)'
;MSVVTISRMLASDGDEVAAALASRLGYRLVGREDLVSLASALGEPDAIGRSPELRERSPSFWERLNEERSRYASVLRNVVLRLAAEDDVVIVGLGAGQLLRELKHVLRVQIIAPPAQRLERLMKSGSDERPGPLTREQARELIRGRDREAAGYIRYLFNVDWMEAHNWDLVLNTGRFDVSAAADAIAAVLQTGVARMQPADRRRLADLTLAGTVESALLNHPGVWVNGLRVRASEGRITLEGEVIAEDDREVVEQVVRTIEGVRAVENDLRIQPPPLTGM
;
A
#
# COMPACT_ATOMS: atom_id res chain seq x y z
N MET A 1 -13.46 -5.76 -14.06
CA MET A 1 -12.40 -4.76 -14.01
C MET A 1 -12.69 -3.81 -12.85
N SER A 2 -12.33 -4.29 -11.67
CA SER A 2 -12.37 -3.57 -10.39
C SER A 2 -11.27 -4.08 -9.48
N VAL A 3 -10.77 -3.20 -8.62
CA VAL A 3 -9.80 -3.55 -7.58
C VAL A 3 -10.53 -3.53 -6.25
N VAL A 4 -10.34 -4.56 -5.42
CA VAL A 4 -10.88 -4.58 -4.05
C VAL A 4 -9.71 -4.56 -3.09
N THR A 5 -9.71 -3.63 -2.13
CA THR A 5 -8.74 -3.66 -1.03
C THR A 5 -9.44 -4.09 0.24
N ILE A 6 -8.87 -5.05 0.96
CA ILE A 6 -9.40 -5.55 2.23
C ILE A 6 -8.43 -5.20 3.36
N SER A 7 -8.87 -4.36 4.28
CA SER A 7 -8.27 -4.24 5.61
C SER A 7 -9.06 -5.06 6.61
N ARG A 8 -8.40 -5.58 7.64
CA ARG A 8 -9.02 -6.54 8.57
C ARG A 8 -8.40 -6.52 9.96
N MET A 9 -9.24 -6.68 10.98
CA MET A 9 -8.76 -6.94 12.35
C MET A 9 -8.22 -8.37 12.46
N LEU A 10 -7.29 -8.63 13.39
CA LEU A 10 -6.83 -9.99 13.63
C LEU A 10 -8.01 -10.90 14.03
N ALA A 11 -8.07 -12.09 13.43
CA ALA A 11 -9.10 -13.11 13.67
C ALA A 11 -10.55 -12.66 13.37
N SER A 12 -10.71 -11.73 12.42
CA SER A 12 -12.03 -11.27 11.94
C SER A 12 -12.58 -12.07 10.76
N ASP A 13 -11.94 -13.18 10.39
CA ASP A 13 -12.18 -13.93 9.15
C ASP A 13 -11.89 -13.12 7.87
N GLY A 14 -11.11 -12.03 7.97
CA GLY A 14 -10.88 -11.12 6.84
C GLY A 14 -10.08 -11.73 5.70
N ASP A 15 -9.08 -12.57 6.01
CA ASP A 15 -8.27 -13.24 5.00
C ASP A 15 -9.09 -14.33 4.28
N GLU A 16 -9.96 -15.02 5.04
CA GLU A 16 -10.92 -16.00 4.52
C GLU A 16 -11.97 -15.34 3.62
N VAL A 17 -12.51 -14.19 4.03
CA VAL A 17 -13.43 -13.39 3.19
C VAL A 17 -12.74 -12.93 1.92
N ALA A 18 -11.48 -12.50 1.98
CA ALA A 18 -10.72 -12.09 0.81
C ALA A 18 -10.53 -13.25 -0.18
N ALA A 19 -10.12 -14.43 0.30
CA ALA A 19 -9.97 -15.62 -0.52
C ALA A 19 -11.29 -16.08 -1.13
N ALA A 20 -12.37 -16.06 -0.33
CA ALA A 20 -13.70 -16.43 -0.75
C ALA A 20 -14.27 -15.46 -1.81
N LEU A 21 -13.97 -14.16 -1.69
CA LEU A 21 -14.32 -13.13 -2.66
C LEU A 21 -13.53 -13.29 -3.96
N ALA A 22 -12.21 -13.45 -3.86
CA ALA A 22 -11.33 -13.62 -5.02
C ALA A 22 -11.77 -14.82 -5.87
N SER A 23 -12.03 -15.96 -5.21
CA SER A 23 -12.56 -17.17 -5.86
C SER A 23 -13.90 -16.93 -6.57
N ARG A 24 -14.85 -16.25 -5.92
CA ARG A 24 -16.17 -15.92 -6.50
C ARG A 24 -16.09 -15.05 -7.74
N LEU A 25 -15.21 -14.05 -7.73
CA LEU A 25 -15.07 -13.09 -8.81
C LEU A 25 -14.14 -13.58 -9.92
N GLY A 26 -13.38 -14.66 -9.69
CA GLY A 26 -12.27 -15.07 -10.55
C GLY A 26 -11.10 -14.08 -10.51
N TYR A 27 -10.94 -13.38 -9.39
CA TYR A 27 -9.91 -12.35 -9.20
C TYR A 27 -8.64 -12.96 -8.61
N ARG A 28 -7.49 -12.34 -8.90
CA ARG A 28 -6.25 -12.71 -8.24
C ARG A 28 -6.27 -12.20 -6.79
N LEU A 29 -6.07 -13.10 -5.83
CA LEU A 29 -5.81 -12.72 -4.44
C LEU A 29 -4.34 -12.30 -4.32
N VAL A 30 -4.12 -11.11 -3.77
CA VAL A 30 -2.80 -10.53 -3.56
C VAL A 30 -2.61 -10.34 -2.07
N GLY A 31 -1.58 -11.00 -1.54
CA GLY A 31 -1.22 -10.94 -0.14
C GLY A 31 0.16 -10.32 0.08
N ARG A 32 0.63 -10.44 1.33
CA ARG A 32 1.95 -9.98 1.75
C ARG A 32 3.09 -10.58 0.92
N GLU A 33 2.99 -11.85 0.56
CA GLU A 33 4.05 -12.57 -0.16
C GLU A 33 4.24 -12.03 -1.58
N ASP A 34 3.15 -11.77 -2.32
CA ASP A 34 3.21 -11.17 -3.66
C ASP A 34 3.93 -9.82 -3.64
N LEU A 35 3.68 -9.01 -2.61
CA LEU A 35 4.25 -7.68 -2.45
C LEU A 35 5.74 -7.74 -2.15
N VAL A 36 6.16 -8.67 -1.31
CA VAL A 36 7.56 -8.95 -1.03
C VAL A 36 8.26 -9.33 -2.33
N SER A 37 7.70 -10.29 -3.07
CA SER A 37 8.28 -10.75 -4.33
C SER A 37 8.40 -9.60 -5.34
N LEU A 38 7.37 -8.75 -5.45
CA LEU A 38 7.40 -7.60 -6.36
C LEU A 38 8.40 -6.53 -5.91
N ALA A 39 8.48 -6.24 -4.61
CA ALA A 39 9.46 -5.31 -4.06
C ALA A 39 10.91 -5.78 -4.30
N SER A 40 11.18 -7.08 -4.11
CA SER A 40 12.48 -7.67 -4.43
C SER A 40 12.83 -7.55 -5.92
N ALA A 41 11.86 -7.78 -6.81
CA ALA A 41 12.06 -7.62 -8.26
C ALA A 41 12.36 -6.16 -8.67
N LEU A 42 11.93 -5.17 -7.87
CA LEU A 42 12.22 -3.75 -8.07
C LEU A 42 13.59 -3.30 -7.53
N GLY A 43 14.45 -4.25 -7.13
CA GLY A 43 15.81 -3.95 -6.67
C GLY A 43 15.90 -3.67 -5.17
N GLU A 44 14.88 -4.02 -4.39
CA GLU A 44 14.88 -3.94 -2.92
C GLU A 44 14.83 -5.37 -2.32
N PRO A 45 15.90 -6.18 -2.46
CA PRO A 45 15.89 -7.61 -2.11
C PRO A 45 15.77 -7.88 -0.59
N ASP A 46 16.06 -6.89 0.26
CA ASP A 46 15.97 -7.00 1.72
C ASP A 46 14.68 -6.38 2.29
N ALA A 47 13.65 -6.23 1.44
CA ALA A 47 12.41 -5.50 1.76
C ALA A 47 11.72 -6.01 3.05
N ILE A 48 11.68 -7.32 3.33
CA ILE A 48 11.10 -7.85 4.59
C ILE A 48 11.98 -7.58 5.81
N GLY A 49 13.31 -7.60 5.63
CA GLY A 49 14.30 -7.43 6.70
C GLY A 49 14.42 -5.99 7.17
N ARG A 50 14.36 -5.05 6.21
CA ARG A 50 14.56 -3.61 6.43
C ARG A 50 13.29 -2.76 6.43
N SER A 51 12.13 -3.32 6.05
CA SER A 51 10.86 -2.58 6.00
C SER A 51 9.85 -3.15 7.02
N PRO A 52 9.79 -2.62 8.25
CA PRO A 52 8.78 -2.94 9.27
C PRO A 52 7.34 -2.92 8.75
N GLU A 53 7.08 -2.12 7.74
CA GLU A 53 5.78 -1.87 7.17
C GLU A 53 5.26 -2.95 6.23
N LEU A 54 6.16 -3.69 5.56
CA LEU A 54 5.78 -4.94 4.89
C LEU A 54 5.38 -6.00 5.90
N ARG A 55 5.64 -5.80 7.20
CA ARG A 55 5.10 -6.61 8.31
C ARG A 55 3.83 -6.00 8.90
N GLU A 56 3.32 -4.91 8.32
CA GLU A 56 2.19 -4.12 8.82
C GLU A 56 2.40 -3.63 10.27
N ARG A 57 3.66 -3.41 10.64
CA ARG A 57 4.04 -2.99 11.99
C ARG A 57 4.18 -1.48 12.07
N SER A 58 3.75 -0.91 13.19
CA SER A 58 4.13 0.46 13.55
C SER A 58 5.66 0.57 13.68
N PRO A 59 6.30 1.57 13.04
CA PRO A 59 7.72 1.79 13.26
C PRO A 59 7.97 2.26 14.70
N SER A 60 9.04 1.77 15.27
CA SER A 60 9.60 2.18 16.56
C SER A 60 10.10 3.62 16.52
N PHE A 61 10.35 4.21 17.69
CA PHE A 61 10.82 5.60 17.79
C PHE A 61 12.11 5.88 17.00
N TRP A 62 13.05 4.93 16.98
CA TRP A 62 14.31 5.06 16.26
C TRP A 62 14.15 4.89 14.74
N GLU A 63 13.26 3.98 14.29
CA GLU A 63 12.92 3.82 12.87
C GLU A 63 12.24 5.07 12.29
N ARG A 64 11.53 5.84 13.14
CA ARG A 64 10.90 7.12 12.73
C ARG A 64 11.88 8.28 12.57
N LEU A 65 13.09 8.17 13.11
CA LEU A 65 14.11 9.23 13.07
C LEU A 65 15.05 9.13 11.86
N ASN A 66 15.01 8.01 11.10
CA ASN A 66 15.74 7.88 9.85
C ASN A 66 15.01 8.59 8.69
N GLU A 67 15.77 9.24 7.80
CA GLU A 67 15.29 9.82 6.53
C GLU A 67 14.68 8.77 5.55
N GLU A 68 14.64 7.50 5.92
CA GLU A 68 14.16 6.37 5.11
C GLU A 68 12.63 6.30 4.91
N ARG A 69 11.85 7.13 5.62
CA ARG A 69 10.37 7.15 5.50
C ARG A 69 9.89 7.42 4.07
N SER A 70 10.54 8.36 3.35
CA SER A 70 10.12 8.75 1.99
C SER A 70 10.41 7.67 0.97
N ARG A 71 11.59 7.03 1.04
CA ARG A 71 11.98 5.93 0.15
C ARG A 71 11.06 4.72 0.34
N TYR A 72 10.80 4.37 1.60
CA TYR A 72 9.91 3.29 1.97
C TYR A 72 8.48 3.48 1.42
N ALA A 73 7.89 4.65 1.66
CA ALA A 73 6.53 4.95 1.22
C ALA A 73 6.41 4.93 -0.31
N SER A 74 7.46 5.36 -1.03
CA SER A 74 7.53 5.32 -2.48
C SER A 74 7.52 3.88 -3.02
N VAL A 75 8.33 2.97 -2.44
CA VAL A 75 8.37 1.55 -2.84
C VAL A 75 7.01 0.90 -2.64
N LEU A 76 6.42 1.01 -1.44
CA LEU A 76 5.11 0.43 -1.17
C LEU A 76 4.04 1.00 -2.13
N ARG A 77 4.05 2.32 -2.35
CA ARG A 77 3.11 2.97 -3.28
C ARG A 77 3.27 2.42 -4.69
N ASN A 78 4.48 2.28 -5.19
CA ASN A 78 4.77 1.77 -6.54
C ASN A 78 4.27 0.32 -6.69
N VAL A 79 4.63 -0.54 -5.73
CA VAL A 79 4.20 -1.95 -5.69
C VAL A 79 2.67 -2.07 -5.69
N VAL A 80 1.97 -1.32 -4.82
CA VAL A 80 0.50 -1.36 -4.74
C VAL A 80 -0.16 -0.81 -6.02
N LEU A 81 0.39 0.25 -6.62
CA LEU A 81 -0.12 0.80 -7.88
C LEU A 81 0.05 -0.19 -9.05
N ARG A 82 1.17 -0.93 -9.10
CA ARG A 82 1.39 -1.96 -10.12
C ARG A 82 0.41 -3.11 -9.98
N LEU A 83 0.17 -3.59 -8.76
CA LEU A 83 -0.82 -4.63 -8.52
C LEU A 83 -2.23 -4.16 -8.85
N ALA A 84 -2.58 -2.92 -8.52
CA ALA A 84 -3.86 -2.34 -8.93
C ALA A 84 -3.99 -2.24 -10.46
N ALA A 85 -2.87 -2.00 -11.17
CA ALA A 85 -2.85 -1.92 -12.64
C ALA A 85 -3.02 -3.26 -13.35
N GLU A 86 -2.83 -4.40 -12.66
CA GLU A 86 -3.18 -5.72 -13.18
C GLU A 86 -4.71 -5.87 -13.35
N ASP A 87 -5.51 -5.09 -12.62
CA ASP A 87 -6.97 -5.15 -12.57
C ASP A 87 -7.48 -6.52 -12.06
N ASP A 88 -8.77 -6.64 -11.76
CA ASP A 88 -9.40 -7.89 -11.29
C ASP A 88 -8.61 -8.58 -10.14
N VAL A 89 -8.21 -7.77 -9.16
CA VAL A 89 -7.40 -8.15 -7.99
C VAL A 89 -8.12 -7.85 -6.68
N VAL A 90 -7.89 -8.71 -5.68
CA VAL A 90 -8.23 -8.49 -4.27
C VAL A 90 -6.93 -8.33 -3.48
N ILE A 91 -6.64 -7.13 -3.00
CA ILE A 91 -5.41 -6.81 -2.25
C ILE A 91 -5.71 -6.78 -0.75
N VAL A 92 -5.01 -7.60 0.03
CA VAL A 92 -5.19 -7.66 1.49
C VAL A 92 -4.10 -6.86 2.20
N GLY A 93 -4.50 -5.88 3.01
CA GLY A 93 -3.61 -5.22 3.97
C GLY A 93 -2.84 -3.98 3.48
N LEU A 94 -1.71 -3.71 4.16
CA LEU A 94 -0.67 -2.70 3.90
C LEU A 94 -1.13 -1.25 3.66
N GLY A 95 -2.35 -0.92 4.09
CA GLY A 95 -2.95 0.36 3.78
C GLY A 95 -3.16 0.59 2.28
N ALA A 96 -3.26 -0.47 1.47
CA ALA A 96 -3.51 -0.37 0.03
C ALA A 96 -4.76 0.48 -0.26
N GLY A 97 -5.83 0.31 0.52
CA GLY A 97 -7.04 1.13 0.39
C GLY A 97 -6.79 2.62 0.63
N GLN A 98 -5.84 2.99 1.50
CA GLN A 98 -5.49 4.38 1.74
C GLN A 98 -4.57 4.95 0.65
N LEU A 99 -3.63 4.14 0.14
CA LEU A 99 -2.78 4.50 -0.99
C LEU A 99 -3.57 4.76 -2.28
N LEU A 100 -4.61 3.94 -2.49
CA LEU A 100 -5.44 3.96 -3.70
C LEU A 100 -6.71 4.79 -3.54
N ARG A 101 -6.88 5.56 -2.46
CA ARG A 101 -8.11 6.30 -2.13
C ARG A 101 -8.60 7.28 -3.19
N GLU A 102 -7.71 7.75 -4.07
CA GLU A 102 -8.05 8.67 -5.16
C GLU A 102 -8.65 7.97 -6.39
N LEU A 103 -8.62 6.64 -6.43
CA LEU A 103 -9.05 5.83 -7.57
C LEU A 103 -10.47 5.30 -7.33
N LYS A 104 -11.44 5.77 -8.13
CA LYS A 104 -12.86 5.46 -7.93
C LYS A 104 -13.23 4.01 -8.27
N HIS A 105 -12.39 3.33 -9.05
CA HIS A 105 -12.56 1.91 -9.39
C HIS A 105 -12.04 0.96 -8.32
N VAL A 106 -11.59 1.49 -7.18
CA VAL A 106 -11.08 0.73 -6.04
C VAL A 106 -12.15 0.72 -4.95
N LEU A 107 -12.68 -0.45 -4.62
CA LEU A 107 -13.58 -0.64 -3.50
C LEU A 107 -12.78 -0.93 -2.22
N ARG A 108 -12.89 -0.07 -1.21
CA ARG A 108 -12.14 -0.20 0.04
C ARG A 108 -13.01 -0.80 1.13
N VAL A 109 -12.70 -2.03 1.53
CA VAL A 109 -13.48 -2.81 2.48
C VAL A 109 -12.69 -3.00 3.78
N GLN A 110 -13.35 -2.79 4.91
CA GLN A 110 -12.84 -3.14 6.23
C GLN A 110 -13.65 -4.31 6.81
N ILE A 111 -12.97 -5.39 7.16
CA ILE A 111 -13.56 -6.52 7.88
C ILE A 111 -13.31 -6.36 9.38
N ILE A 112 -14.38 -6.47 10.16
CA ILE A 112 -14.37 -6.40 11.62
C ILE A 112 -15.14 -7.58 12.22
N ALA A 113 -14.91 -7.87 13.50
CA ALA A 113 -15.70 -8.87 14.22
C ALA A 113 -15.76 -8.59 15.72
N PRO A 114 -16.79 -9.08 16.44
CA PRO A 114 -16.93 -8.87 17.87
C PRO A 114 -15.76 -9.48 18.64
N PRO A 115 -15.21 -8.79 19.67
CA PRO A 115 -14.01 -9.25 20.37
C PRO A 115 -14.11 -10.68 20.93
N ALA A 116 -15.28 -11.10 21.41
CA ALA A 116 -15.49 -12.44 21.94
C ALA A 116 -15.34 -13.53 20.87
N GLN A 117 -15.86 -13.28 19.66
CA GLN A 117 -15.77 -14.23 18.55
C GLN A 117 -14.34 -14.30 18.01
N ARG A 118 -13.66 -13.14 17.86
CA ARG A 118 -12.24 -13.09 17.45
C ARG A 118 -11.35 -13.89 18.41
N LEU A 119 -11.62 -13.75 19.71
CA LEU A 119 -10.92 -14.49 20.75
C LEU A 119 -11.14 -16.00 20.63
N GLU A 120 -12.39 -16.43 20.45
CA GLU A 120 -12.72 -17.85 20.27
C GLU A 120 -12.09 -18.44 19.02
N ARG A 121 -12.15 -17.73 17.89
CA ARG A 121 -11.53 -18.14 16.62
C ARG A 121 -10.02 -18.35 16.81
N LEU A 122 -9.33 -17.33 17.32
CA LEU A 122 -7.89 -17.36 17.50
C LEU A 122 -7.44 -18.42 18.52
N MET A 123 -8.23 -18.66 19.58
CA MET A 123 -7.96 -19.74 20.53
C MET A 123 -8.01 -21.13 19.89
N LYS A 124 -8.85 -21.33 18.86
CA LYS A 124 -8.97 -22.62 18.16
C LYS A 124 -7.92 -22.78 17.07
N SER A 125 -7.72 -21.75 16.25
CA SER A 125 -6.86 -21.81 15.06
C SER A 125 -5.38 -21.58 15.37
N GLY A 126 -5.06 -20.82 16.42
CA GLY A 126 -3.73 -20.23 16.58
C GLY A 126 -3.49 -19.09 15.60
N SER A 127 -2.24 -18.65 15.51
CA SER A 127 -1.75 -17.67 14.53
C SER A 127 -0.54 -18.21 13.77
N ASP A 128 -0.11 -17.53 12.70
CA ASP A 128 1.11 -17.89 11.97
C ASP A 128 2.35 -17.91 12.88
N GLU A 129 2.42 -16.99 13.84
CA GLU A 129 3.52 -16.89 14.82
C GLU A 129 3.42 -17.93 15.94
N ARG A 130 2.20 -18.41 16.24
CA ARG A 130 1.91 -19.40 17.29
C ARG A 130 0.84 -20.37 16.81
N PRO A 131 1.23 -21.39 16.02
CA PRO A 131 0.28 -22.35 15.47
C PRO A 131 -0.32 -23.25 16.56
N GLY A 132 -1.58 -23.62 16.36
CA GLY A 132 -2.33 -24.50 17.27
C GLY A 132 -3.08 -23.76 18.38
N PRO A 133 -3.79 -24.49 19.26
CA PRO A 133 -4.67 -23.90 20.25
C PRO A 133 -3.95 -22.96 21.22
N LEU A 134 -4.57 -21.82 21.51
CA LEU A 134 -4.02 -20.80 22.41
C LEU A 134 -4.84 -20.66 23.68
N THR A 135 -4.18 -20.26 24.76
CA THR A 135 -4.89 -19.83 25.96
C THR A 135 -5.64 -18.51 25.68
N ARG A 136 -6.67 -18.25 26.49
CA ARG A 136 -7.44 -17.00 26.42
C ARG A 136 -6.54 -15.77 26.58
N GLU A 137 -5.53 -15.84 27.44
CA GLU A 137 -4.58 -14.75 27.67
C GLU A 137 -3.68 -14.53 26.46
N GLN A 138 -3.07 -15.59 25.93
CA GLN A 138 -2.23 -15.53 24.72
C GLN A 138 -2.99 -14.94 23.53
N ALA A 139 -4.21 -15.42 23.27
CA ALA A 139 -5.04 -14.92 22.17
C ALA A 139 -5.43 -13.44 22.37
N ARG A 140 -5.74 -13.02 23.60
CA ARG A 140 -6.08 -11.62 23.92
C ARG A 140 -4.87 -10.70 23.74
N GLU A 141 -3.67 -11.12 24.14
CA GLU A 141 -2.43 -10.38 23.93
C GLU A 141 -2.11 -10.21 22.45
N LEU A 142 -2.20 -11.29 21.67
CA LEU A 142 -1.97 -11.26 20.22
C LEU A 142 -2.93 -10.31 19.51
N ILE A 143 -4.24 -10.40 19.79
CA ILE A 143 -5.25 -9.50 19.21
C ILE A 143 -4.90 -8.05 19.51
N ARG A 144 -4.61 -7.73 20.77
CA ARG A 144 -4.28 -6.35 21.18
C ARG A 144 -2.99 -5.85 20.54
N GLY A 145 -1.96 -6.69 20.49
CA GLY A 145 -0.68 -6.35 19.89
C GLY A 145 -0.83 -6.05 18.40
N ARG A 146 -1.38 -6.99 17.63
CA ARG A 146 -1.51 -6.89 16.18
C ARG A 146 -2.46 -5.77 15.76
N ASP A 147 -3.62 -5.62 16.43
CA ASP A 147 -4.54 -4.53 16.11
C ASP A 147 -3.91 -3.16 16.42
N ARG A 148 -3.12 -3.04 17.50
CA ARG A 148 -2.39 -1.80 17.83
C ARG A 148 -1.29 -1.50 16.82
N GLU A 149 -0.55 -2.51 16.39
CA GLU A 149 0.50 -2.38 15.38
C GLU A 149 -0.08 -1.92 14.04
N ALA A 150 -1.18 -2.53 13.60
CA ALA A 150 -1.91 -2.15 12.39
C ALA A 150 -2.47 -0.72 12.49
N ALA A 151 -3.07 -0.35 13.63
CA ALA A 151 -3.57 1.01 13.85
C ALA A 151 -2.46 2.06 13.77
N GLY A 152 -1.35 1.83 14.48
CA GLY A 152 -0.23 2.78 14.48
C GLY A 152 0.50 2.81 13.14
N TYR A 153 0.50 1.71 12.39
CA TYR A 153 1.03 1.63 11.04
C TYR A 153 0.23 2.53 10.08
N ILE A 154 -1.09 2.38 10.05
CA ILE A 154 -1.99 3.20 9.23
C ILE A 154 -1.91 4.67 9.63
N ARG A 155 -1.87 4.95 10.94
CA ARG A 155 -1.72 6.32 11.46
C ARG A 155 -0.39 6.94 11.03
N TYR A 156 0.70 6.19 11.10
CA TYR A 156 2.03 6.69 10.77
C TYR A 156 2.16 7.01 9.27
N LEU A 157 1.72 6.12 8.38
CA LEU A 157 1.89 6.33 6.94
C LEU A 157 0.85 7.28 6.35
N PHE A 158 -0.42 7.18 6.78
CA PHE A 158 -1.53 7.85 6.11
C PHE A 158 -2.17 8.96 6.94
N ASN A 159 -1.75 9.13 8.21
CA ASN A 159 -2.39 10.02 9.18
C ASN A 159 -3.89 9.73 9.39
N VAL A 160 -4.30 8.47 9.18
CA VAL A 160 -5.69 8.02 9.27
C VAL A 160 -5.92 7.23 10.55
N ASP A 161 -7.11 7.35 11.16
CA ASP A 161 -7.54 6.43 12.20
C ASP A 161 -8.10 5.16 11.55
N TRP A 162 -7.48 4.02 11.87
CA TRP A 162 -7.80 2.73 11.27
C TRP A 162 -9.25 2.28 11.52
N MET A 163 -9.81 2.61 12.70
CA MET A 163 -11.14 2.15 13.12
C MET A 163 -12.26 3.13 12.79
N GLU A 164 -11.94 4.26 12.20
CA GLU A 164 -12.91 5.27 11.83
C GLU A 164 -13.56 4.90 10.48
N ALA A 165 -14.88 4.68 10.52
CA ALA A 165 -15.61 4.00 9.45
C ALA A 165 -15.61 4.76 8.11
N HIS A 166 -15.57 6.10 8.13
CA HIS A 166 -15.59 6.93 6.92
C HIS A 166 -14.33 6.80 6.06
N ASN A 167 -13.28 6.14 6.56
CA ASN A 167 -12.07 5.86 5.78
C ASN A 167 -12.23 4.67 4.81
N TRP A 168 -13.38 4.01 4.85
CA TRP A 168 -13.73 2.81 4.07
C TRP A 168 -15.04 3.03 3.31
N ASP A 169 -15.20 2.34 2.19
CA ASP A 169 -16.44 2.37 1.40
C ASP A 169 -17.45 1.34 1.94
N LEU A 170 -16.96 0.24 2.54
CA LEU A 170 -17.78 -0.77 3.20
C LEU A 170 -17.08 -1.28 4.47
N VAL A 171 -17.82 -1.31 5.58
CA VAL A 171 -17.38 -1.97 6.83
C VAL A 171 -18.28 -3.18 7.08
N LEU A 172 -17.73 -4.38 7.04
CA LEU A 172 -18.47 -5.63 7.17
C LEU A 172 -18.11 -6.35 8.46
N ASN A 173 -19.14 -6.69 9.25
CA ASN A 173 -18.98 -7.35 10.53
C ASN A 173 -19.26 -8.86 10.45
N THR A 174 -18.23 -9.69 10.54
CA THR A 174 -18.36 -11.16 10.49
C THR A 174 -18.86 -11.78 11.79
N GLY A 175 -19.41 -10.96 12.70
CA GLY A 175 -20.09 -11.43 13.91
C GLY A 175 -21.43 -12.12 13.63
N ARG A 176 -22.06 -11.77 12.51
CA ARG A 176 -23.30 -12.41 12.01
C ARG A 176 -23.18 -12.90 10.58
N PHE A 177 -22.41 -12.22 9.75
CA PHE A 177 -22.08 -12.69 8.41
C PHE A 177 -21.01 -13.77 8.52
N ASP A 178 -21.31 -14.97 8.03
CA ASP A 178 -20.24 -15.94 7.76
C ASP A 178 -19.39 -15.47 6.56
N VAL A 179 -18.28 -16.16 6.33
CA VAL A 179 -17.33 -15.86 5.26
C VAL A 179 -18.02 -15.80 3.88
N SER A 180 -18.95 -16.72 3.64
CA SER A 180 -19.67 -16.84 2.37
C SER A 180 -20.56 -15.63 2.14
N ALA A 181 -21.43 -15.32 3.10
CA ALA A 181 -22.36 -14.21 3.04
C ALA A 181 -21.63 -12.85 2.99
N ALA A 182 -20.49 -12.72 3.68
CA ALA A 182 -19.66 -11.54 3.62
C ALA A 182 -19.09 -11.31 2.20
N ALA A 183 -18.55 -12.36 1.58
CA ALA A 183 -18.04 -12.27 0.22
C ALA A 183 -19.16 -12.00 -0.80
N ASP A 184 -20.34 -12.63 -0.63
CA ASP A 184 -21.52 -12.37 -1.48
C ASP A 184 -21.99 -10.91 -1.37
N ALA A 185 -21.98 -10.34 -0.17
CA ALA A 185 -22.33 -8.94 0.04
C ALA A 185 -21.37 -7.98 -0.68
N ILE A 186 -20.05 -8.22 -0.61
CA ILE A 186 -19.06 -7.42 -1.33
C ILE A 186 -19.23 -7.56 -2.85
N ALA A 187 -19.41 -8.79 -3.34
CA ALA A 187 -19.65 -9.06 -4.75
C ALA A 187 -20.92 -8.37 -5.27
N ALA A 188 -22.00 -8.38 -4.49
CA ALA A 188 -23.25 -7.68 -4.83
C ALA A 188 -23.05 -6.16 -4.95
N VAL A 189 -22.25 -5.55 -4.07
CA VAL A 189 -21.89 -4.13 -4.18
C VAL A 189 -21.15 -3.85 -5.49
N LEU A 190 -20.19 -4.69 -5.87
CA LEU A 190 -19.46 -4.52 -7.13
C LEU A 190 -20.36 -4.63 -8.37
N GLN A 191 -21.37 -5.51 -8.33
CA GLN A 191 -22.34 -5.66 -9.42
C GLN A 191 -23.17 -4.40 -9.69
N THR A 192 -23.32 -3.50 -8.71
CA THR A 192 -23.98 -2.20 -8.92
C THR A 192 -23.18 -1.27 -9.86
N GLY A 193 -21.91 -1.57 -10.09
CA GLY A 193 -21.01 -0.75 -10.89
C GLY A 193 -20.33 0.39 -10.12
N VAL A 194 -20.50 0.47 -8.79
CA VAL A 194 -19.91 1.54 -7.95
C VAL A 194 -18.39 1.68 -8.09
N ALA A 195 -17.69 0.56 -8.30
CA ALA A 195 -16.24 0.50 -8.47
C ALA A 195 -15.83 0.10 -9.89
N ARG A 196 -16.68 0.38 -10.89
CA ARG A 196 -16.38 0.02 -12.28
C ARG A 196 -15.31 0.94 -12.87
N MET A 197 -14.21 0.34 -13.33
CA MET A 197 -13.14 1.05 -14.05
C MET A 197 -13.68 1.90 -15.21
N GLN A 198 -13.48 3.22 -15.14
CA GLN A 198 -13.74 4.14 -16.24
C GLN A 198 -12.45 4.48 -17.00
N PRO A 199 -12.55 4.96 -18.27
CA PRO A 199 -11.37 5.39 -19.02
C PRO A 199 -10.52 6.46 -18.30
N ALA A 200 -11.17 7.36 -17.55
CA ALA A 200 -10.47 8.37 -16.76
C ALA A 200 -9.69 7.75 -15.59
N ASP A 201 -10.25 6.73 -14.92
CA ASP A 201 -9.59 6.02 -13.84
C ASP A 201 -8.37 5.25 -14.35
N ARG A 202 -8.49 4.59 -15.51
CA ARG A 202 -7.38 3.88 -16.16
C ARG A 202 -6.22 4.82 -16.49
N ARG A 203 -6.52 6.01 -17.05
CA ARG A 203 -5.50 7.04 -17.29
C ARG A 203 -4.85 7.50 -15.99
N ARG A 204 -5.65 7.78 -14.95
CA ARG A 204 -5.14 8.20 -13.65
C ARG A 204 -4.25 7.14 -13.01
N LEU A 205 -4.63 5.87 -13.09
CA LEU A 205 -3.82 4.75 -12.59
C LEU A 205 -2.51 4.63 -13.37
N ALA A 206 -2.55 4.69 -14.70
CA ALA A 206 -1.36 4.68 -15.53
C ALA A 206 -0.40 5.83 -15.20
N ASP A 207 -0.92 7.05 -15.02
CA ASP A 207 -0.13 8.20 -14.60
C ASP A 207 0.51 7.99 -13.22
N LEU A 208 -0.26 7.52 -12.23
CA LEU A 208 0.26 7.24 -10.89
C LEU A 208 1.36 6.16 -10.92
N THR A 209 1.16 5.08 -11.68
CA THR A 209 2.15 4.01 -11.83
C THR A 209 3.41 4.51 -12.52
N LEU A 210 3.29 5.35 -13.56
CA LEU A 210 4.43 5.95 -14.24
C LEU A 210 5.20 6.89 -13.31
N ALA A 211 4.51 7.78 -12.58
CA ALA A 211 5.12 8.67 -11.60
C ALA A 211 5.87 7.90 -10.51
N GLY A 212 5.27 6.84 -9.95
CA GLY A 212 5.93 6.00 -8.96
C GLY A 212 7.15 5.26 -9.52
N THR A 213 7.11 4.87 -10.80
CA THR A 213 8.25 4.23 -11.49
C THR A 213 9.41 5.19 -11.64
N VAL A 214 9.13 6.43 -12.07
CA VAL A 214 10.13 7.50 -12.15
C VAL A 214 10.71 7.82 -10.78
N GLU A 215 9.86 8.00 -9.76
CA GLU A 215 10.31 8.27 -8.39
C GLU A 215 11.25 7.17 -7.87
N SER A 216 10.85 5.90 -8.01
CA SER A 216 11.67 4.76 -7.61
C SER A 216 12.99 4.69 -8.38
N ALA A 217 12.99 4.96 -9.68
CA ALA A 217 14.21 4.95 -10.49
C ALA A 217 15.20 6.03 -10.02
N LEU A 218 14.72 7.24 -9.73
CA LEU A 218 15.55 8.34 -9.25
C LEU A 218 16.10 8.09 -7.84
N LEU A 219 15.26 7.62 -6.92
CA LEU A 219 15.69 7.29 -5.55
C LEU A 219 16.72 6.16 -5.49
N ASN A 220 16.71 5.26 -6.48
CA ASN A 220 17.60 4.11 -6.56
C ASN A 220 18.83 4.35 -7.45
N HIS A 221 18.90 5.48 -8.15
CA HIS A 221 20.01 5.77 -9.07
C HIS A 221 21.26 6.20 -8.28
N PRO A 222 22.41 5.53 -8.45
CA PRO A 222 23.65 5.94 -7.81
C PRO A 222 24.07 7.31 -8.34
N GLY A 223 24.35 8.25 -7.43
CA GLY A 223 24.79 9.61 -7.80
C GLY A 223 23.66 10.60 -8.12
N VAL A 224 22.39 10.22 -7.93
CA VAL A 224 21.27 11.18 -7.95
C VAL A 224 20.80 11.40 -6.51
N TRP A 225 20.82 12.66 -6.07
CA TRP A 225 20.22 13.05 -4.80
C TRP A 225 19.33 14.28 -5.02
N VAL A 226 18.03 14.09 -4.79
CA VAL A 226 17.03 15.14 -4.92
C VAL A 226 16.33 15.32 -3.58
N ASN A 227 16.52 16.47 -2.95
CA ASN A 227 15.79 16.82 -1.74
C ASN A 227 14.36 17.23 -2.08
N GLY A 228 13.39 16.73 -1.30
CA GLY A 228 11.97 17.06 -1.49
C GLY A 228 11.39 16.65 -2.84
N LEU A 229 11.93 15.58 -3.46
CA LEU A 229 11.49 15.08 -4.77
C LEU A 229 9.98 14.91 -4.83
N ARG A 230 9.37 15.52 -5.84
CA ARG A 230 7.97 15.34 -6.21
C ARG A 230 7.89 15.03 -7.68
N VAL A 231 7.30 13.87 -7.99
CA VAL A 231 7.10 13.42 -9.36
C VAL A 231 5.60 13.43 -9.68
N ARG A 232 5.22 14.08 -10.77
CA ARG A 232 3.88 13.98 -11.33
C ARG A 232 3.97 13.44 -12.75
N ALA A 233 2.98 12.66 -13.14
CA ALA A 233 2.81 12.24 -14.52
C ALA A 233 1.42 12.63 -15.01
N SER A 234 1.34 12.98 -16.29
CA SER A 234 0.10 13.18 -17.02
C SER A 234 0.29 12.77 -18.47
N GLU A 235 -0.33 11.66 -18.85
CA GLU A 235 -0.32 11.12 -20.22
C GLU A 235 1.08 10.95 -20.83
N GLY A 236 2.04 10.55 -19.98
CA GLY A 236 3.45 10.35 -20.33
C GLY A 236 4.32 11.61 -20.22
N ARG A 237 3.76 12.77 -19.90
CA ARG A 237 4.53 13.95 -19.49
C ARG A 237 4.87 13.85 -18.02
N ILE A 238 6.15 13.94 -17.68
CA ILE A 238 6.65 13.93 -16.31
C ILE A 238 6.99 15.36 -15.90
N THR A 239 6.52 15.79 -14.72
CA THR A 239 6.96 17.03 -14.07
C THR A 239 7.74 16.66 -12.82
N LEU A 240 8.95 17.18 -12.70
CA LEU A 240 9.87 16.95 -11.59
C LEU A 240 10.04 18.24 -10.78
N GLU A 241 9.74 18.18 -9.48
CA GLU A 241 9.96 19.28 -8.54
C GLU A 241 10.87 18.79 -7.41
N GLY A 242 11.68 19.69 -6.84
CA GLY A 242 12.64 19.37 -5.79
C GLY A 242 13.89 20.23 -5.87
N GLU A 243 14.90 19.84 -5.10
CA GLU A 243 16.18 20.54 -4.98
C GLU A 243 17.34 19.58 -5.27
N VAL A 244 18.28 20.01 -6.10
CA VAL A 244 19.54 19.32 -6.41
C VAL A 244 20.74 20.19 -6.06
N ILE A 245 21.91 19.59 -5.93
CA ILE A 245 23.12 20.30 -5.49
C ILE A 245 23.78 21.05 -6.66
N ALA A 246 23.85 20.42 -7.84
CA ALA A 246 24.48 20.96 -9.02
C ALA A 246 23.59 20.89 -10.28
N GLU A 247 23.97 21.65 -11.31
CA GLU A 247 23.34 21.60 -12.63
C GLU A 247 23.51 20.20 -13.27
N ASP A 248 24.70 19.61 -13.13
CA ASP A 248 25.00 18.26 -13.62
C ASP A 248 24.02 17.21 -13.03
N ASP A 249 23.66 17.33 -11.75
CA ASP A 249 22.68 16.44 -11.10
C ASP A 249 21.30 16.59 -11.76
N ARG A 250 20.91 17.82 -12.11
CA ARG A 250 19.64 18.12 -12.80
C ARG A 250 19.59 17.47 -14.18
N GLU A 251 20.70 17.54 -14.91
CA GLU A 251 20.82 16.92 -16.24
C GLU A 251 20.78 15.38 -16.15
N VAL A 252 21.49 14.79 -15.20
CA VAL A 252 21.48 13.33 -14.96
C VAL A 252 20.07 12.85 -14.63
N VAL A 253 19.35 13.56 -13.74
CA VAL A 253 17.96 13.24 -13.42
C VAL A 253 17.11 13.20 -14.68
N GLU A 254 17.20 14.22 -15.53
CA GLU A 254 16.42 14.29 -16.77
C GLU A 254 16.74 13.14 -17.73
N GLN A 255 18.02 12.79 -17.87
CA GLN A 255 18.47 11.67 -18.69
C GLN A 255 17.90 10.35 -18.18
N VAL A 256 17.98 10.09 -16.87
CA VAL A 256 17.41 8.87 -16.26
C VAL A 256 15.91 8.79 -16.53
N VAL A 257 15.16 9.87 -16.30
CA VAL A 257 13.70 9.88 -16.53
C VAL A 257 13.35 9.60 -17.99
N ARG A 258 14.11 10.13 -18.96
CA ARG A 258 13.87 9.88 -20.39
C ARG A 258 14.06 8.42 -20.81
N THR A 259 14.84 7.62 -20.07
CA THR A 259 15.03 6.19 -20.38
C THR A 259 13.85 5.31 -19.97
N ILE A 260 12.93 5.84 -19.16
CA ILE A 260 11.83 5.08 -18.58
C ILE A 260 10.70 4.91 -19.60
N GLU A 261 10.26 3.66 -19.80
CA GLU A 261 9.15 3.34 -20.69
C GLU A 261 7.87 4.10 -20.30
N GLY A 262 7.19 4.67 -21.31
CA GLY A 262 5.98 5.46 -21.12
C GLY A 262 6.23 6.96 -20.93
N VAL A 263 7.47 7.38 -20.65
CA VAL A 263 7.84 8.80 -20.64
C VAL A 263 7.91 9.34 -22.07
N ARG A 264 7.18 10.42 -22.33
CA ARG A 264 7.08 11.11 -23.63
C ARG A 264 7.69 12.51 -23.60
N ALA A 265 7.63 13.16 -22.44
CA ALA A 265 8.18 14.49 -22.21
C ALA A 265 8.58 14.63 -20.74
N VAL A 266 9.60 15.46 -20.48
CA VAL A 266 10.05 15.79 -19.13
C VAL A 266 10.06 17.30 -18.98
N GLU A 267 9.38 17.78 -17.94
CA GLU A 267 9.39 19.15 -17.44
C GLU A 267 10.17 19.13 -16.12
N ASN A 268 11.38 19.69 -16.15
CA ASN A 268 12.34 19.58 -15.08
C ASN A 268 12.41 20.90 -14.29
N ASP A 269 11.52 21.03 -13.30
CA ASP A 269 11.41 22.20 -12.42
C ASP A 269 12.28 22.07 -11.16
N LEU A 270 13.30 21.21 -11.21
CA LEU A 270 14.28 21.06 -10.13
C LEU A 270 15.08 22.36 -9.96
N ARG A 271 15.21 22.78 -8.71
CA ARG A 271 15.96 23.96 -8.32
C ARG A 271 17.35 23.56 -7.88
N ILE A 272 18.34 24.37 -8.23
CA ILE A 272 19.70 24.19 -7.74
C ILE A 272 19.80 24.89 -6.39
N GLN A 273 20.05 24.11 -5.34
CA GLN A 273 20.27 24.61 -4.01
C GLN A 273 21.58 24.02 -3.48
N PRO A 274 22.72 24.70 -3.74
CA PRO A 274 23.99 24.24 -3.18
C PRO A 274 23.92 24.30 -1.65
N PRO A 275 24.60 23.40 -0.94
CA PRO A 275 24.64 23.43 0.52
C PRO A 275 25.14 24.81 0.98
N PRO A 276 24.62 25.33 2.10
CA PRO A 276 25.13 26.57 2.67
C PRO A 276 26.64 26.41 2.84
N LEU A 277 27.41 27.43 2.43
CA LEU A 277 28.85 27.51 2.66
C LEU A 277 29.08 27.61 4.18
N THR A 278 28.98 26.49 4.90
CA THR A 278 29.41 26.39 6.29
C THR A 278 30.93 26.34 6.30
N GLY A 279 31.52 27.53 6.47
CA GLY A 279 32.83 27.76 7.08
C GLY A 279 34.04 27.10 6.41
N MET A 280 34.75 27.89 5.59
CA MET A 280 36.22 27.92 5.70
C MET A 280 36.61 28.52 7.06
#